data_AF-A0A7Y9G962-F1
#
_entry.id   AF-A0A7Y9G962-F1
#
_cell.length_a   1.000
_cell.length_b   1.000
_cell.length_c   1.000
_cell.angle_alpha   90.00
_cell.angle_beta   90.00
_cell.angle_gamma   90.00
#
_symmetry.space_group_name_H-M   'P 1'
#
loop_
_entity.id
_entity.type
_entity.pdbx_description
1 polymer ?
#
loop_
_entity_poly.entity_id
_entity_poly.type
_entity_poly.pdbx_seq_one_letter_code
_entity_poly.pdbx_strand_id
1 'polypeptide(L)'
;MTTDDIATTAEIARLARGTLLPSFPGATAPRWVLDEMEVGLGGVTLFALTGNVPSPESLAALTAQMRKAGDPFITIDEEGGDVTRLGGHATGSPYPGNAALGAVDDPELTRRIYRSLGAELAEVGVNFNFAPSVDVNTADDNPVIGTRSFGSDPALVARHAAAAVTGTQEAGVAACAKHFPGHGATVDDSHLGIPLVDADLDLLDRRELVPFRAAIAAGTRAVMTGHLNLPAITRGAPATLSQEAITGLLRERLGYQGVIVTDALDMEGASGAIGIPEASVRALIAGADLLCLGPREHAETVEATLAAIDEAVRTGRLPLARLADAAERTRLLREWLAGHSPAAVDRPAGLEAARRAVRVTGALPGWNGAPLIVETETTGNIAVGPTPWGLHPWAPDAVQADGADGTAERVLDRAKGRGLVIVLRDAHRHAGQRALTTALLTARPDTVVVEMGLPVWRPRSAVYLATYGAAAANAQAAAELLGLC
;
A
#
# COMPACT_ATOMS: atom_id res chain seq x y z
N MET A 1 -38.90 -25.81 -24.15
CA MET A 1 -37.80 -24.83 -24.06
C MET A 1 -38.42 -23.47 -24.26
N THR A 2 -38.70 -22.79 -23.15
CA THR A 2 -39.14 -21.40 -23.15
C THR A 2 -37.97 -20.53 -23.56
N THR A 3 -38.25 -19.48 -24.31
CA THR A 3 -37.33 -18.41 -24.71
C THR A 3 -36.61 -17.87 -23.48
N ASP A 4 -35.36 -18.30 -23.29
CA ASP A 4 -34.49 -17.78 -22.23
C ASP A 4 -34.26 -16.28 -22.48
N ASP A 5 -34.43 -15.53 -21.40
CA ASP A 5 -34.30 -14.08 -21.28
C ASP A 5 -32.83 -13.71 -21.55
N ILE A 6 -32.47 -13.45 -22.81
CA ILE A 6 -31.15 -12.94 -23.16
C ILE A 6 -31.07 -11.54 -22.55
N ALA A 7 -30.26 -11.39 -21.50
CA ALA A 7 -30.03 -10.09 -20.87
C ALA A 7 -29.70 -9.04 -21.92
N THR A 8 -30.35 -7.89 -21.79
CA THR A 8 -30.17 -6.80 -22.76
C THR A 8 -28.75 -6.26 -22.69
N THR A 9 -28.24 -5.72 -23.82
CA THR A 9 -26.95 -5.00 -23.83
C THR A 9 -26.86 -3.94 -22.75
N ALA A 10 -27.98 -3.26 -22.44
CA ALA A 10 -28.05 -2.26 -21.38
C ALA A 10 -27.84 -2.85 -19.98
N GLU A 11 -28.39 -4.04 -19.71
CA GLU A 11 -28.22 -4.73 -18.43
C GLU A 11 -26.78 -5.18 -18.21
N ILE A 12 -26.17 -5.83 -19.21
CA ILE A 12 -24.78 -6.28 -19.13
C ILE A 12 -23.85 -5.09 -18.89
N ALA A 13 -24.03 -4.00 -19.65
CA ALA A 13 -23.22 -2.80 -19.50
C ALA A 13 -23.37 -2.16 -18.12
N ARG A 14 -24.59 -2.11 -17.55
CA ARG A 14 -24.83 -1.59 -16.19
C ARG A 14 -24.11 -2.44 -15.14
N LEU A 15 -24.20 -3.77 -15.23
CA LEU A 15 -23.52 -4.66 -14.29
C LEU A 15 -21.99 -4.55 -14.41
N ALA A 16 -21.47 -4.53 -15.64
CA ALA A 16 -20.04 -4.38 -15.91
C ALA A 16 -19.48 -3.08 -15.32
N ARG A 17 -20.13 -1.94 -15.55
CA ARG A 17 -19.74 -0.65 -14.97
C ARG A 17 -19.62 -0.69 -13.45
N GLY A 18 -20.56 -1.36 -12.78
CA GLY A 18 -20.57 -1.54 -11.34
C GLY A 18 -19.37 -2.32 -10.77
N THR A 19 -18.54 -2.91 -11.63
CA THR A 19 -17.32 -3.66 -11.27
C THR A 19 -16.03 -2.90 -11.56
N LEU A 20 -16.06 -1.73 -12.20
CA LEU A 20 -14.84 -1.02 -12.65
C LEU A 20 -14.40 0.08 -11.68
N LEU A 21 -13.08 0.16 -11.47
CA LEU A 21 -12.37 1.23 -10.79
C LEU A 21 -11.23 1.77 -11.70
N PRO A 22 -11.54 2.54 -12.75
CA PRO A 22 -10.52 3.24 -13.54
C PRO A 22 -9.82 4.34 -12.73
N SER A 23 -8.73 4.87 -13.29
CA SER A 23 -8.14 6.14 -12.86
C SER A 23 -8.19 7.18 -13.99
N PHE A 24 -7.67 8.37 -13.71
CA PHE A 24 -7.48 9.46 -14.66
C PHE A 24 -6.37 10.39 -14.16
N PRO A 25 -5.70 11.17 -15.04
CA PRO A 25 -4.71 12.14 -14.60
C PRO A 25 -5.34 13.47 -14.14
N GLY A 26 -4.64 14.14 -13.22
CA GLY A 26 -4.95 15.49 -12.75
C GLY A 26 -5.99 15.56 -11.63
N ALA A 27 -6.17 16.78 -11.14
CA ALA A 27 -6.95 17.06 -9.93
C ALA A 27 -8.44 17.36 -10.19
N THR A 28 -8.90 17.19 -11.43
CA THR A 28 -10.28 17.44 -11.84
C THR A 28 -10.76 16.24 -12.64
N ALA A 29 -11.94 15.72 -12.31
CA ALA A 29 -12.50 14.58 -13.04
C ALA A 29 -12.81 15.00 -14.49
N PRO A 30 -12.28 14.29 -15.50
CA PRO A 30 -12.59 14.57 -16.89
C PRO A 30 -14.05 14.21 -17.18
N ARG A 31 -14.63 14.81 -18.23
CA ARG A 31 -16.06 14.66 -18.53
C ARG A 31 -16.48 13.20 -18.72
N TRP A 32 -15.65 12.38 -19.39
CA TRP A 32 -15.95 10.97 -19.61
C TRP A 32 -16.11 10.16 -18.30
N VAL A 33 -15.33 10.47 -17.25
CA VAL A 33 -15.47 9.82 -15.94
C VAL A 33 -16.83 10.18 -15.32
N LEU A 34 -17.22 11.45 -15.42
CA LEU A 34 -18.51 11.92 -14.89
C LEU A 34 -19.67 11.29 -15.67
N ASP A 35 -19.58 11.23 -17.00
CA ASP A 35 -20.59 10.57 -17.85
C ASP A 35 -20.75 9.09 -17.46
N GLU A 36 -19.65 8.36 -17.27
CA GLU A 36 -19.67 6.96 -16.84
C GLU A 36 -20.23 6.79 -15.41
N MET A 37 -19.94 7.72 -14.49
CA MET A 37 -20.53 7.74 -13.15
C MET A 37 -22.05 7.96 -13.18
N GLU A 38 -22.55 8.86 -14.03
CA GLU A 38 -24.00 9.13 -14.20
C GLU A 38 -24.76 7.85 -14.63
N VAL A 39 -24.09 6.90 -15.31
CA VAL A 39 -24.67 5.64 -15.77
C VAL A 39 -24.22 4.40 -14.96
N GLY A 40 -23.60 4.60 -13.80
CA GLY A 40 -23.37 3.54 -12.82
C GLY A 40 -21.97 2.95 -12.76
N LEU A 41 -20.93 3.69 -13.17
CA LEU A 41 -19.54 3.31 -12.88
C LEU A 41 -19.35 3.04 -11.38
N GLY A 42 -18.66 1.94 -11.05
CA GLY A 42 -18.44 1.50 -9.68
C GLY A 42 -17.69 2.54 -8.85
N GLY A 43 -16.64 3.13 -9.41
CA GLY A 43 -15.87 4.17 -8.75
C GLY A 43 -14.57 4.49 -9.48
N VAL A 44 -13.61 5.04 -8.76
CA VAL A 44 -12.27 5.35 -9.27
C VAL A 44 -11.21 5.01 -8.25
N THR A 45 -10.01 4.68 -8.73
CA THR A 45 -8.79 4.61 -7.91
C THR A 45 -7.93 5.83 -8.17
N LEU A 46 -7.60 6.57 -7.12
CA LEU A 46 -6.83 7.81 -7.20
C LEU A 46 -5.36 7.56 -6.85
N PHE A 47 -4.47 8.21 -7.61
CA PHE A 47 -3.03 8.10 -7.40
C PHE A 47 -2.40 9.50 -7.26
N ALA A 48 -1.48 9.67 -6.31
CA ALA A 48 -0.74 10.92 -6.20
C ALA A 48 0.20 11.13 -7.41
N LEU A 49 0.77 10.05 -7.94
CA LEU A 49 1.70 10.08 -9.08
C LEU A 49 1.08 10.58 -10.40
N THR A 50 -0.25 10.53 -10.52
CA THR A 50 -1.00 11.03 -11.69
C THR A 50 -1.55 12.43 -11.45
N GLY A 51 -1.26 13.04 -10.30
CA GLY A 51 -1.72 14.38 -9.93
C GLY A 51 -3.16 14.43 -9.42
N ASN A 52 -3.77 13.32 -9.00
CA ASN A 52 -5.11 13.34 -8.40
C ASN A 52 -5.15 13.99 -7.01
N VAL A 53 -4.01 13.97 -6.30
CA VAL A 53 -3.93 14.43 -4.91
C VAL A 53 -2.85 15.52 -4.73
N PRO A 54 -2.94 16.70 -5.38
CA PRO A 54 -1.95 17.76 -5.13
C PRO A 54 -1.97 18.28 -3.69
N SER A 55 -3.15 18.28 -3.07
CA SER A 55 -3.37 18.63 -1.66
C SER A 55 -4.69 18.02 -1.15
N PRO A 56 -4.91 17.95 0.17
CA PRO A 56 -6.19 17.53 0.74
C PRO A 56 -7.39 18.36 0.25
N GLU A 57 -7.24 19.69 0.11
CA GLU A 57 -8.30 20.57 -0.37
C GLU A 57 -8.65 20.29 -1.83
N SER A 58 -7.63 20.06 -2.65
CA SER A 58 -7.82 19.67 -4.05
C SER A 58 -8.52 18.33 -4.17
N LEU A 59 -8.17 17.36 -3.33
CA LEU A 59 -8.82 16.05 -3.28
C LEU A 59 -10.29 16.18 -2.83
N ALA A 60 -10.57 16.97 -1.80
CA ALA A 60 -11.95 17.23 -1.36
C ALA A 60 -12.81 17.88 -2.47
N ALA A 61 -12.24 18.80 -3.25
CA ALA A 61 -12.92 19.38 -4.40
C ALA A 61 -13.18 18.35 -5.51
N LEU A 62 -12.19 17.49 -5.80
CA LEU A 62 -12.30 16.41 -6.77
C LEU A 62 -13.38 15.39 -6.38
N THR A 63 -13.39 14.93 -5.12
CA THR A 63 -14.40 13.97 -4.64
C THR A 63 -15.80 14.59 -4.61
N ALA A 64 -15.93 15.86 -4.23
CA ALA A 64 -17.20 16.59 -4.31
C ALA A 64 -17.71 16.76 -5.75
N GLN A 65 -16.81 16.91 -6.73
CA GLN A 65 -17.19 16.95 -8.15
C GLN A 65 -17.78 15.59 -8.59
N MET A 66 -17.12 14.48 -8.27
CA MET A 66 -17.55 13.13 -8.64
C MET A 66 -18.87 12.73 -7.95
N ARG A 67 -19.05 13.12 -6.68
CA ARG A 67 -20.30 12.86 -5.92
C ARG A 67 -21.53 13.60 -6.45
N LYS A 68 -21.36 14.61 -7.32
CA LYS A 68 -22.49 15.24 -8.03
C LYS A 68 -22.98 14.40 -9.22
N ALA A 69 -22.10 13.56 -9.79
CA ALA A 69 -22.41 12.71 -10.94
C ALA A 69 -22.99 11.35 -10.51
N GLY A 70 -22.65 10.87 -9.32
CA GLY A 70 -23.20 9.63 -8.75
C GLY A 70 -22.75 9.43 -7.31
N ASP A 71 -22.86 8.21 -6.81
CA ASP A 71 -22.33 7.81 -5.50
C ASP A 71 -21.17 6.81 -5.69
N PRO A 72 -19.99 7.22 -6.19
CA PRO A 72 -18.91 6.32 -6.55
C PRO A 72 -18.12 5.81 -5.34
N PHE A 73 -17.43 4.68 -5.50
CA PHE A 73 -16.27 4.40 -4.66
C PHE A 73 -15.15 5.36 -5.04
N ILE A 74 -14.57 6.02 -4.04
CA ILE A 74 -13.35 6.79 -4.20
C ILE A 74 -12.28 6.02 -3.43
N THR A 75 -11.37 5.38 -4.17
CA THR A 75 -10.35 4.51 -3.60
C THR A 75 -8.96 5.12 -3.65
N ILE A 76 -8.11 4.78 -2.67
CA ILE A 76 -6.73 5.27 -2.57
C ILE A 76 -5.87 4.30 -1.76
N ASP A 77 -4.55 4.32 -1.96
CA ASP A 77 -3.58 3.62 -1.12
C ASP A 77 -3.00 4.53 -0.03
N GLU A 78 -3.63 4.60 1.14
CA GLU A 78 -3.10 5.32 2.31
C GLU A 78 -2.83 4.30 3.44
N GLU A 79 -1.62 3.73 3.47
CA GLU A 79 -1.20 2.74 4.48
C GLU A 79 -0.55 3.40 5.71
N GLY A 80 -0.21 4.68 5.61
CA GLY A 80 0.72 5.35 6.51
C GLY A 80 2.17 5.05 6.12
N GLY A 81 3.12 5.58 6.90
CA GLY A 81 4.54 5.38 6.60
C GLY A 81 4.93 5.95 5.24
N ASP A 82 5.53 5.11 4.41
CA ASP A 82 6.03 5.47 3.08
C ASP A 82 4.93 5.47 2.00
N VAL A 83 3.87 4.69 2.21
CA VAL A 83 2.71 4.62 1.29
C VAL A 83 1.64 5.58 1.80
N THR A 84 1.86 6.85 1.47
CA THR A 84 0.97 7.97 1.76
C THR A 84 0.74 8.79 0.49
N ARG A 85 -0.47 9.35 0.36
CA ARG A 85 -0.97 10.07 -0.80
C ARG A 85 -1.60 11.40 -0.43
N LEU A 86 -2.17 11.54 0.77
CA LEU A 86 -2.86 12.76 1.22
C LEU A 86 -1.99 14.03 1.14
N GLY A 87 -0.67 13.89 1.31
CA GLY A 87 0.29 14.98 1.14
C GLY A 87 0.76 15.23 -0.30
N GLY A 88 0.22 14.55 -1.30
CA GLY A 88 0.59 14.70 -2.72
C GLY A 88 2.06 14.44 -3.03
N HIS A 89 2.72 13.61 -2.20
CA HIS A 89 4.17 13.43 -2.18
C HIS A 89 4.98 14.72 -1.91
N ALA A 90 4.34 15.82 -1.49
CA ALA A 90 5.02 17.02 -1.01
C ALA A 90 5.45 16.88 0.46
N THR A 91 4.75 16.04 1.24
CA THR A 91 5.05 15.75 2.63
C THR A 91 4.98 14.25 2.91
N GLY A 92 5.81 13.78 3.86
CA GLY A 92 5.75 12.41 4.35
C GLY A 92 4.59 12.20 5.33
N SER A 93 4.22 10.95 5.60
CA SER A 93 3.06 10.65 6.44
C SER A 93 3.27 11.12 7.89
N PRO A 94 2.26 11.77 8.52
CA PRO A 94 2.28 12.05 9.95
C PRO A 94 2.05 10.79 10.80
N TYR A 95 1.75 9.65 10.17
CA TYR A 95 1.59 8.36 10.81
C TYR A 95 2.73 7.42 10.42
N PRO A 96 3.34 6.69 11.36
CA PRO A 96 4.36 5.72 11.03
C PRO A 96 3.75 4.54 10.26
N GLY A 97 4.58 3.83 9.50
CA GLY A 97 4.17 2.65 8.73
C GLY A 97 4.00 1.40 9.60
N ASN A 98 3.55 0.33 8.96
CA ASN A 98 3.20 -0.93 9.64
C ASN A 98 4.38 -1.56 10.38
N ALA A 99 5.61 -1.51 9.87
CA ALA A 99 6.77 -2.09 10.57
C ALA A 99 7.04 -1.40 11.91
N ALA A 100 6.87 -0.08 11.99
CA ALA A 100 6.97 0.65 13.26
C ALA A 100 5.83 0.28 14.22
N LEU A 101 4.60 0.11 13.72
CA LEU A 101 3.47 -0.33 14.54
C LEU A 101 3.69 -1.75 15.08
N GLY A 102 4.22 -2.66 14.27
CA GLY A 102 4.58 -4.00 14.70
C GLY A 102 5.77 -4.02 15.66
N ALA A 103 6.75 -3.12 15.51
CA ALA A 103 7.85 -2.97 16.46
C ALA A 103 7.37 -2.46 17.84
N VAL A 104 6.29 -1.68 17.88
CA VAL A 104 5.61 -1.24 19.12
C VAL A 104 4.79 -2.38 19.74
N ASP A 105 4.17 -3.22 18.90
CA ASP A 105 3.30 -4.34 19.30
C ASP A 105 2.14 -3.93 20.23
N ASP A 106 1.46 -2.84 19.84
CA ASP A 106 0.27 -2.34 20.51
C ASP A 106 -0.91 -2.27 19.51
N PRO A 107 -1.80 -3.28 19.53
CA PRO A 107 -2.96 -3.31 18.64
C PRO A 107 -3.93 -2.15 18.87
N GLU A 108 -4.05 -1.62 20.09
CA GLU A 108 -4.94 -0.49 20.34
C GLU A 108 -4.39 0.81 19.74
N LEU A 109 -3.07 1.03 19.84
CA LEU A 109 -2.42 2.13 19.15
C LEU A 109 -2.56 2.00 17.62
N THR A 110 -2.45 0.78 17.09
CA THR A 110 -2.69 0.50 15.66
C THR A 110 -4.11 0.86 15.25
N ARG A 111 -5.11 0.46 16.05
CA ARG A 111 -6.51 0.81 15.81
C ARG A 111 -6.74 2.32 15.82
N ARG A 112 -6.17 3.04 16.80
CA ARG A 112 -6.24 4.51 16.87
C ARG A 112 -5.65 5.18 15.63
N ILE A 113 -4.48 4.74 15.17
CA ILE A 113 -3.81 5.31 14.01
C ILE A 113 -4.61 5.06 12.73
N TYR A 114 -5.05 3.83 12.49
CA TYR A 114 -5.87 3.53 11.31
C TYR A 114 -7.25 4.20 11.36
N ARG A 115 -7.83 4.42 12.54
CA ARG A 115 -9.04 5.24 12.69
C ARG A 115 -8.77 6.70 12.33
N SER A 116 -7.67 7.27 12.81
CA SER A 116 -7.29 8.65 12.52
C SER A 116 -7.02 8.86 11.03
N LEU A 117 -6.26 7.95 10.42
CA LEU A 117 -6.00 7.94 8.98
C LEU A 117 -7.31 7.81 8.19
N GLY A 118 -8.19 6.88 8.57
CA GLY A 118 -9.51 6.74 7.97
C GLY A 118 -10.39 7.99 8.12
N ALA A 119 -10.29 8.70 9.25
CA ALA A 119 -11.01 9.95 9.47
C ALA A 119 -10.54 11.05 8.51
N GLU A 120 -9.23 11.21 8.31
CA GLU A 120 -8.68 12.17 7.35
C GLU A 120 -9.09 11.83 5.90
N LEU A 121 -9.15 10.54 5.54
CA LEU A 121 -9.68 10.10 4.25
C LEU A 121 -11.16 10.46 4.08
N ALA A 122 -11.98 10.22 5.11
CA ALA A 122 -13.40 10.54 5.09
C ALA A 122 -13.64 12.06 4.95
N GLU A 123 -12.83 12.90 5.61
CA GLU A 123 -12.89 14.38 5.51
C GLU A 123 -12.71 14.88 4.09
N VAL A 124 -11.88 14.21 3.27
CA VAL A 124 -11.67 14.54 1.86
C VAL A 124 -12.56 13.73 0.91
N GLY A 125 -13.55 13.00 1.44
CA GLY A 125 -14.56 12.29 0.67
C GLY A 125 -14.13 10.93 0.10
N VAL A 126 -12.94 10.44 0.46
CA VAL A 126 -12.50 9.06 0.18
C VAL A 126 -13.27 8.11 1.10
N ASN A 127 -13.83 7.04 0.55
CA ASN A 127 -14.69 6.10 1.27
C ASN A 127 -14.17 4.66 1.26
N PHE A 128 -13.07 4.39 0.58
CA PHE A 128 -12.51 3.04 0.47
C PHE A 128 -10.98 3.11 0.43
N ASN A 129 -10.32 2.59 1.46
CA ASN A 129 -8.86 2.58 1.57
C ASN A 129 -8.30 1.20 1.18
N PHE A 130 -7.31 1.18 0.32
CA PHE A 130 -6.54 -0.02 -0.03
C PHE A 130 -5.46 -0.32 1.02
N ALA A 131 -5.90 -0.47 2.27
CA ALA A 131 -5.07 -0.79 3.42
C ALA A 131 -5.89 -1.57 4.47
N PRO A 132 -5.25 -2.36 5.35
CA PRO A 132 -3.81 -2.54 5.52
C PRO A 132 -3.16 -3.59 4.59
N SER A 133 -1.85 -3.47 4.35
CA SER A 133 -1.05 -4.64 3.98
C SER A 133 -0.98 -5.59 5.17
N VAL A 134 -1.34 -6.85 4.91
CA VAL A 134 -1.33 -7.96 5.88
C VAL A 134 -0.32 -9.04 5.47
N ASP A 135 0.60 -8.68 4.58
CA ASP A 135 1.67 -9.55 4.11
C ASP A 135 2.65 -9.85 5.25
N VAL A 136 3.07 -11.11 5.40
CA VAL A 136 4.08 -11.52 6.39
C VAL A 136 5.46 -11.40 5.74
N ASN A 137 6.24 -10.39 6.11
CA ASN A 137 7.52 -10.10 5.45
C ASN A 137 8.64 -11.01 5.98
N THR A 138 8.72 -12.24 5.47
CA THR A 138 9.78 -13.20 5.83
C THR A 138 11.02 -13.12 4.96
N ALA A 139 10.95 -12.44 3.82
CA ALA A 139 12.12 -12.14 2.99
C ALA A 139 12.65 -10.75 3.34
N ASP A 140 13.82 -10.67 3.96
CA ASP A 140 14.45 -9.40 4.33
C ASP A 140 14.65 -8.48 3.11
N ASP A 141 15.04 -9.07 1.99
CA ASP A 141 15.27 -8.37 0.72
C ASP A 141 14.00 -8.20 -0.14
N ASN A 142 12.80 -8.44 0.42
CA ASN A 142 11.55 -8.24 -0.32
C ASN A 142 11.50 -6.80 -0.87
N PRO A 143 11.40 -6.62 -2.20
CA PRO A 143 11.58 -5.30 -2.79
C PRO A 143 10.38 -4.36 -2.63
N VAL A 144 9.20 -4.92 -2.33
CA VAL A 144 7.88 -4.27 -2.45
C VAL A 144 7.21 -4.06 -1.09
N ILE A 145 7.27 -5.04 -0.19
CA ILE A 145 6.59 -5.05 1.12
C ILE A 145 7.43 -4.35 2.17
N GLY A 146 8.53 -4.95 2.64
CA GLY A 146 9.46 -4.33 3.58
C GLY A 146 8.76 -3.68 4.78
N THR A 147 8.90 -2.36 4.93
CA THR A 147 8.29 -1.55 6.01
C THR A 147 6.75 -1.48 5.97
N ARG A 148 6.11 -1.92 4.89
CA ARG A 148 4.64 -1.99 4.73
C ARG A 148 4.02 -3.19 5.44
N SER A 149 4.81 -4.17 5.85
CA SER A 149 4.35 -5.26 6.71
C SER A 149 4.47 -4.88 8.18
N PHE A 150 3.58 -5.42 9.02
CA PHE A 150 3.73 -5.34 10.48
C PHE A 150 4.90 -6.20 10.99
N GLY A 151 5.42 -7.15 10.21
CA GLY A 151 6.60 -7.93 10.56
C GLY A 151 6.64 -9.31 9.92
N SER A 152 7.55 -10.15 10.42
CA SER A 152 7.80 -11.50 9.91
C SER A 152 7.09 -12.62 10.67
N ASP A 153 6.44 -12.31 11.80
CA ASP A 153 5.64 -13.25 12.59
C ASP A 153 4.16 -13.20 12.17
N PRO A 154 3.56 -14.30 11.67
CA PRO A 154 2.15 -14.35 11.29
C PRO A 154 1.18 -13.94 12.41
N ALA A 155 1.49 -14.26 13.67
CA ALA A 155 0.63 -13.91 14.80
C ALA A 155 0.69 -12.41 15.11
N LEU A 156 1.85 -11.77 14.90
CA LEU A 156 2.02 -10.31 14.98
C LEU A 156 1.22 -9.62 13.88
N VAL A 157 1.42 -10.04 12.64
CA VAL A 157 0.71 -9.44 11.51
C VAL A 157 -0.80 -9.61 11.66
N ALA A 158 -1.27 -10.77 12.14
CA ALA A 158 -2.70 -11.03 12.35
C ALA A 158 -3.37 -10.09 13.37
N ARG A 159 -2.77 -9.88 14.55
CA ARG A 159 -3.38 -9.01 15.58
C ARG A 159 -3.39 -7.54 15.15
N HIS A 160 -2.35 -7.10 14.44
CA HIS A 160 -2.31 -5.74 13.89
C HIS A 160 -3.25 -5.56 12.68
N ALA A 161 -3.37 -6.57 11.82
CA ALA A 161 -4.32 -6.57 10.71
C ALA A 161 -5.77 -6.38 11.20
N ALA A 162 -6.16 -7.14 12.23
CA ALA A 162 -7.49 -7.01 12.84
C ALA A 162 -7.73 -5.59 13.40
N ALA A 163 -6.73 -5.03 14.10
CA ALA A 163 -6.80 -3.68 14.66
C ALA A 163 -6.90 -2.59 13.57
N ALA A 164 -6.08 -2.69 12.52
CA ALA A 164 -6.05 -1.76 11.41
C ALA A 164 -7.37 -1.77 10.60
N VAL A 165 -7.90 -2.97 10.33
CA VAL A 165 -9.23 -3.15 9.70
C VAL A 165 -10.31 -2.50 10.56
N THR A 166 -10.32 -2.79 11.86
CA THR A 166 -11.31 -2.23 12.79
C THR A 166 -11.24 -0.70 12.82
N GLY A 167 -10.04 -0.14 12.99
CA GLY A 167 -9.84 1.32 13.07
C GLY A 167 -10.31 2.04 11.80
N THR A 168 -9.90 1.56 10.62
CA THR A 168 -10.30 2.15 9.33
C THR A 168 -11.83 2.15 9.18
N GLN A 169 -12.48 1.04 9.51
CA GLN A 169 -13.94 0.90 9.37
C GLN A 169 -14.73 1.69 10.42
N GLU A 170 -14.19 1.88 11.63
CA GLU A 170 -14.77 2.80 12.63
C GLU A 170 -14.81 4.25 12.14
N ALA A 171 -13.96 4.63 11.18
CA ALA A 171 -13.98 5.95 10.55
C ALA A 171 -14.98 6.07 9.38
N GLY A 172 -15.73 5.01 9.07
CA GLY A 172 -16.67 4.98 7.95
C GLY A 172 -16.01 4.75 6.59
N VAL A 173 -14.76 4.30 6.57
CA VAL A 173 -14.01 3.97 5.36
C VAL A 173 -13.88 2.45 5.24
N ALA A 174 -14.15 1.88 4.06
CA ALA A 174 -13.95 0.46 3.83
C ALA A 174 -12.45 0.11 3.89
N ALA A 175 -12.09 -0.89 4.70
CA ALA A 175 -10.74 -1.44 4.73
C ALA A 175 -10.56 -2.53 3.66
N CYS A 176 -9.33 -2.70 3.20
CA CYS A 176 -8.95 -3.69 2.20
C CYS A 176 -7.67 -4.43 2.61
N ALA A 177 -7.80 -5.68 3.05
CA ALA A 177 -6.62 -6.49 3.38
C ALA A 177 -5.90 -6.95 2.10
N LYS A 178 -4.58 -6.75 2.02
CA LYS A 178 -3.77 -7.04 0.81
C LYS A 178 -2.38 -7.62 1.14
N HIS A 179 -1.72 -8.35 0.23
CA HIS A 179 -2.13 -8.72 -1.13
C HIS A 179 -2.35 -10.23 -1.18
N PHE A 180 -3.59 -10.68 -1.29
CA PHE A 180 -3.96 -12.09 -1.18
C PHE A 180 -3.32 -12.94 -2.29
N PRO A 181 -2.75 -14.13 -1.99
CA PRO A 181 -2.74 -14.80 -0.69
C PRO A 181 -1.56 -14.46 0.23
N GLY A 182 -0.65 -13.57 -0.16
CA GLY A 182 0.47 -13.09 0.66
C GLY A 182 1.74 -12.84 -0.16
N HIS A 183 2.23 -11.61 -0.19
CA HIS A 183 3.37 -11.15 -1.01
C HIS A 183 4.71 -11.14 -0.24
N GLY A 184 4.68 -11.17 1.09
CA GLY A 184 5.85 -10.90 1.93
C GLY A 184 6.98 -11.95 1.91
N ALA A 185 6.79 -13.07 1.22
CA ALA A 185 7.81 -14.11 1.05
C ALA A 185 8.57 -14.01 -0.29
N THR A 186 8.19 -13.11 -1.19
CA THR A 186 8.85 -12.99 -2.50
C THR A 186 10.12 -12.15 -2.42
N VAL A 187 11.03 -12.37 -3.37
CA VAL A 187 12.18 -11.48 -3.65
C VAL A 187 12.05 -10.79 -5.01
N ASP A 188 11.02 -11.15 -5.77
CA ASP A 188 10.67 -10.55 -7.06
C ASP A 188 9.59 -9.46 -6.90
N ASP A 189 9.60 -8.48 -7.79
CA ASP A 189 8.65 -7.37 -7.83
C ASP A 189 7.51 -7.66 -8.84
N SER A 190 6.26 -7.63 -8.37
CA SER A 190 5.06 -7.86 -9.20
C SER A 190 4.81 -6.78 -10.26
N HIS A 191 5.46 -5.63 -10.15
CA HIS A 191 5.39 -4.59 -11.16
C HIS A 191 6.28 -4.90 -12.38
N LEU A 192 7.22 -5.84 -12.26
CA LEU A 192 8.19 -6.21 -13.30
C LEU A 192 7.94 -7.61 -13.89
N GLY A 193 7.07 -8.40 -13.29
CA GLY A 193 6.76 -9.77 -13.68
C GLY A 193 5.79 -10.43 -12.70
N ILE A 194 5.69 -11.77 -12.74
CA ILE A 194 4.86 -12.54 -11.81
C ILE A 194 5.75 -13.14 -10.72
N PRO A 195 5.74 -12.64 -9.47
CA PRO A 195 6.57 -13.16 -8.40
C PRO A 195 6.16 -14.58 -8.04
N LEU A 196 7.15 -15.43 -7.84
CA LEU A 196 6.94 -16.79 -7.37
C LEU A 196 6.83 -16.79 -5.84
N VAL A 197 5.72 -17.30 -5.33
CA VAL A 197 5.59 -17.71 -3.92
C VAL A 197 5.75 -19.22 -3.89
N ASP A 198 6.97 -19.67 -3.60
CA ASP A 198 7.29 -21.11 -3.47
C ASP A 198 6.84 -21.63 -2.10
N ALA A 199 5.52 -21.74 -1.93
CA ALA A 199 4.87 -22.25 -0.73
C ALA A 199 3.81 -23.29 -1.09
N ASP A 200 3.80 -24.40 -0.36
CA ASP A 200 2.70 -25.35 -0.40
C ASP A 200 1.50 -24.82 0.42
N LEU A 201 0.34 -25.48 0.27
CA LEU A 201 -0.89 -25.09 0.98
C LEU A 201 -0.72 -25.10 2.51
N ASP A 202 0.13 -25.98 3.02
CA ASP A 202 0.40 -26.17 4.44
C ASP A 202 1.18 -24.98 5.02
N LEU A 203 2.19 -24.50 4.29
CA LEU A 203 2.95 -23.30 4.63
C LEU A 203 2.07 -22.06 4.54
N LEU A 204 1.30 -21.92 3.45
CA LEU A 204 0.34 -20.83 3.31
C LEU A 204 -0.62 -20.80 4.49
N ASP A 205 -1.15 -21.94 4.90
CA ASP A 205 -2.05 -22.02 6.05
C ASP A 205 -1.37 -21.63 7.36
N ARG A 206 -0.12 -21.97 7.59
CA ARG A 206 0.55 -21.64 8.87
C ARG A 206 1.17 -20.25 8.89
N ARG A 207 1.33 -19.59 7.74
CA ARG A 207 2.03 -18.30 7.62
C ARG A 207 1.22 -17.25 6.88
N GLU A 208 1.09 -17.34 5.56
CA GLU A 208 0.51 -16.29 4.73
C GLU A 208 -0.98 -16.04 5.00
N LEU A 209 -1.77 -17.09 5.25
CA LEU A 209 -3.22 -17.00 5.43
C LEU A 209 -3.64 -16.66 6.87
N VAL A 210 -2.72 -16.67 7.82
CA VAL A 210 -3.01 -16.37 9.23
C VAL A 210 -3.51 -14.93 9.39
N PRO A 211 -2.87 -13.90 8.82
CA PRO A 211 -3.40 -12.53 8.88
C PRO A 211 -4.69 -12.32 8.10
N PHE A 212 -4.88 -12.97 6.94
CA PHE A 212 -6.13 -12.88 6.19
C PHE A 212 -7.31 -13.43 6.99
N ARG A 213 -7.16 -14.56 7.70
CA ARG A 213 -8.21 -15.06 8.60
C ARG A 213 -8.53 -14.08 9.72
N ALA A 214 -7.52 -13.41 10.29
CA ALA A 214 -7.75 -12.39 11.31
C ALA A 214 -8.47 -11.15 10.75
N ALA A 215 -8.10 -10.69 9.55
CA ALA A 215 -8.78 -9.58 8.87
C ALA A 215 -10.25 -9.92 8.52
N ILE A 216 -10.50 -11.14 8.04
CA ILE A 216 -11.86 -11.65 7.78
C ILE A 216 -12.68 -11.72 9.07
N ALA A 217 -12.10 -12.26 10.15
CA ALA A 217 -12.75 -12.32 11.47
C ALA A 217 -13.03 -10.92 12.05
N ALA A 218 -12.18 -9.94 11.77
CA ALA A 218 -12.40 -8.52 12.11
C ALA A 218 -13.44 -7.84 11.20
N GLY A 219 -13.97 -8.54 10.20
CA GLY A 219 -15.02 -8.04 9.32
C GLY A 219 -14.51 -7.08 8.25
N THR A 220 -13.31 -7.33 7.71
CA THR A 220 -12.79 -6.55 6.57
C THR A 220 -13.80 -6.53 5.42
N ARG A 221 -14.03 -5.35 4.83
CA ARG A 221 -14.99 -5.16 3.74
C ARG A 221 -14.47 -5.57 2.38
N ALA A 222 -13.15 -5.52 2.20
CA ALA A 222 -12.50 -5.89 0.97
C ALA A 222 -11.24 -6.74 1.20
N VAL A 223 -10.92 -7.59 0.23
CA VAL A 223 -9.63 -8.26 0.11
C VAL A 223 -9.11 -8.00 -1.28
N MET A 224 -7.88 -7.50 -1.38
CA MET A 224 -7.20 -7.27 -2.66
C MET A 224 -6.33 -8.47 -3.03
N THR A 225 -6.42 -8.93 -4.27
CA THR A 225 -5.59 -10.04 -4.79
C THR A 225 -4.28 -9.52 -5.33
N GLY A 226 -3.16 -10.20 -5.03
CA GLY A 226 -1.86 -9.90 -5.65
C GLY A 226 -1.64 -10.69 -6.94
N HIS A 227 -0.79 -10.15 -7.82
CA HIS A 227 -0.40 -10.83 -9.08
C HIS A 227 0.73 -11.83 -8.84
N LEU A 228 0.45 -12.84 -8.01
CA LEU A 228 1.42 -13.80 -7.49
C LEU A 228 1.24 -15.19 -8.12
N ASN A 229 2.33 -15.87 -8.46
CA ASN A 229 2.29 -17.27 -8.89
C ASN A 229 2.49 -18.18 -7.68
N LEU A 230 1.53 -19.06 -7.43
CA LEU A 230 1.62 -20.12 -6.43
C LEU A 230 1.52 -21.45 -7.19
N PRO A 231 2.63 -22.09 -7.60
CA PRO A 231 2.59 -23.19 -8.57
C PRO A 231 1.65 -24.33 -8.20
N ALA A 232 1.54 -24.64 -6.90
CA ALA A 232 0.64 -25.67 -6.38
C ALA A 232 -0.85 -25.34 -6.53
N ILE A 233 -1.21 -24.06 -6.71
CA ILE A 233 -2.59 -23.56 -6.77
C ILE A 233 -2.90 -22.99 -8.15
N THR A 234 -2.09 -22.01 -8.60
CA THR A 234 -2.37 -21.20 -9.79
C THR A 234 -1.79 -21.79 -11.07
N ARG A 235 -0.92 -22.81 -10.96
CA ARG A 235 -0.30 -23.51 -12.10
C ARG A 235 0.37 -22.56 -13.12
N GLY A 236 0.99 -21.48 -12.63
CA GLY A 236 1.70 -20.50 -13.46
C GLY A 236 0.89 -19.24 -13.81
N ALA A 237 -0.42 -19.21 -13.53
CA ALA A 237 -1.20 -17.98 -13.63
C ALA A 237 -0.98 -17.08 -12.38
N PRO A 238 -1.16 -15.75 -12.47
CA PRO A 238 -1.23 -14.90 -11.30
C PRO A 238 -2.50 -15.21 -10.48
N ALA A 239 -2.42 -15.11 -9.16
CA ALA A 239 -3.53 -15.41 -8.25
C ALA A 239 -4.79 -14.59 -8.57
N THR A 240 -4.63 -13.32 -8.98
CA THR A 240 -5.71 -12.43 -9.48
C THR A 240 -6.54 -13.03 -10.63
N LEU A 241 -5.97 -13.96 -11.41
CA LEU A 241 -6.64 -14.59 -12.56
C LEU A 241 -6.92 -16.09 -12.34
N SER A 242 -6.66 -16.63 -11.15
CA SER A 242 -6.85 -18.05 -10.83
C SER A 242 -8.13 -18.26 -10.02
N GLN A 243 -9.04 -19.06 -10.57
CA GLN A 243 -10.26 -19.46 -9.88
C GLN A 243 -9.94 -20.30 -8.63
N GLU A 244 -8.89 -21.11 -8.65
CA GLU A 244 -8.43 -21.90 -7.51
C GLU A 244 -7.97 -21.01 -6.35
N ALA A 245 -7.28 -19.90 -6.65
CA ALA A 245 -6.86 -18.94 -5.62
C ALA A 245 -8.04 -18.10 -5.10
N ILE A 246 -8.83 -17.49 -5.99
CA ILE A 246 -9.88 -16.57 -5.57
C ILE A 246 -11.11 -17.33 -5.08
N THR A 247 -11.71 -18.17 -5.92
CA THR A 247 -12.93 -18.91 -5.54
C THR A 247 -12.58 -20.03 -4.57
N GLY A 248 -11.61 -20.90 -4.91
CA GLY A 248 -11.29 -22.07 -4.08
C GLY A 248 -10.70 -21.71 -2.71
N LEU A 249 -9.66 -20.88 -2.67
CA LEU A 249 -8.98 -20.55 -1.41
C LEU A 249 -9.70 -19.44 -0.63
N LEU A 250 -9.95 -18.28 -1.23
CA LEU A 250 -10.52 -17.13 -0.50
C LEU A 250 -12.04 -17.27 -0.25
N ARG A 251 -12.83 -17.51 -1.29
CA ARG A 251 -14.30 -17.56 -1.17
C ARG A 251 -14.78 -18.81 -0.44
N GLU A 252 -14.29 -19.99 -0.83
CA GLU A 252 -14.75 -21.28 -0.30
C GLU A 252 -14.01 -21.69 0.97
N ARG A 253 -12.67 -21.86 0.94
CA ARG A 253 -11.91 -22.38 2.09
C ARG A 253 -11.82 -21.40 3.25
N LEU A 254 -11.62 -20.10 3.00
CA LEU A 254 -11.62 -19.07 4.05
C LEU A 254 -13.01 -18.50 4.33
N GLY A 255 -14.02 -18.82 3.51
CA GLY A 255 -15.41 -18.40 3.72
C GLY A 255 -15.66 -16.90 3.56
N TYR A 256 -14.77 -16.16 2.90
CA TYR A 256 -14.87 -14.70 2.81
C TYR A 256 -16.08 -14.25 1.99
N GLN A 257 -16.95 -13.40 2.54
CA GLN A 257 -18.19 -12.95 1.87
C GLN A 257 -18.17 -11.49 1.41
N GLY A 258 -17.12 -10.74 1.72
CA GLY A 258 -17.01 -9.34 1.27
C GLY A 258 -16.61 -9.22 -0.20
N VAL A 259 -16.25 -7.99 -0.58
CA VAL A 259 -15.80 -7.65 -1.93
C VAL A 259 -14.38 -8.15 -2.15
N ILE A 260 -14.13 -8.79 -3.29
CA ILE A 260 -12.79 -9.14 -3.76
C ILE A 260 -12.40 -8.13 -4.83
N VAL A 261 -11.31 -7.42 -4.64
CA VAL A 261 -10.81 -6.42 -5.60
C VAL A 261 -9.47 -6.89 -6.18
N THR A 262 -9.22 -6.62 -7.46
CA THR A 262 -7.90 -6.89 -8.04
C THR A 262 -6.89 -5.85 -7.56
N ASP A 263 -5.62 -6.22 -7.42
CA ASP A 263 -4.54 -5.24 -7.54
C ASP A 263 -4.55 -4.65 -8.97
N ALA A 264 -3.81 -3.57 -9.19
CA ALA A 264 -3.86 -2.78 -10.43
C ALA A 264 -3.59 -3.67 -11.66
N LEU A 265 -4.56 -3.76 -12.57
CA LEU A 265 -4.49 -4.66 -13.73
C LEU A 265 -3.50 -4.19 -14.79
N ASP A 266 -3.09 -2.93 -14.82
CA ASP A 266 -2.04 -2.40 -15.70
C ASP A 266 -0.65 -2.95 -15.37
N MET A 267 -0.47 -3.57 -14.20
CA MET A 267 0.79 -4.20 -13.83
C MET A 267 1.14 -5.36 -14.77
N GLU A 268 2.43 -5.48 -15.09
CA GLU A 268 2.97 -6.49 -16.01
C GLU A 268 2.55 -7.92 -15.63
N GLY A 269 2.56 -8.23 -14.33
CA GLY A 269 2.18 -9.55 -13.81
C GLY A 269 0.72 -9.95 -14.04
N ALA A 270 -0.17 -9.01 -14.35
CA ALA A 270 -1.58 -9.30 -14.65
C ALA A 270 -1.87 -9.25 -16.15
N SER A 271 -1.61 -8.11 -16.78
CA SER A 271 -2.06 -7.85 -18.15
C SER A 271 -0.95 -7.76 -19.19
N GLY A 272 0.34 -7.80 -18.83
CA GLY A 272 1.45 -7.59 -19.76
C GLY A 272 1.37 -8.47 -21.03
N ALA A 273 0.97 -9.73 -20.86
CA ALA A 273 0.84 -10.69 -21.97
C ALA A 273 -0.55 -10.73 -22.64
N ILE A 274 -1.59 -10.20 -22.02
CA ILE A 274 -3.00 -10.44 -22.43
C ILE A 274 -3.85 -9.17 -22.59
N GLY A 275 -3.37 -8.01 -22.12
CA GLY A 275 -4.09 -6.75 -22.08
C GLY A 275 -5.14 -6.65 -20.96
N ILE A 276 -5.40 -5.42 -20.51
CA ILE A 276 -6.36 -5.12 -19.43
C ILE A 276 -7.77 -5.65 -19.70
N PRO A 277 -8.34 -5.55 -20.93
CA PRO A 277 -9.68 -6.07 -21.19
C PRO A 277 -9.82 -7.58 -20.96
N GLU A 278 -8.86 -8.38 -21.41
CA GLU A 278 -8.88 -9.83 -21.20
C GLU A 278 -8.57 -10.20 -19.75
N ALA A 279 -7.62 -9.51 -19.10
CA ALA A 279 -7.34 -9.68 -17.67
C ALA A 279 -8.59 -9.42 -16.82
N SER A 280 -9.35 -8.37 -17.14
CA SER A 280 -10.62 -8.01 -16.48
C SER A 280 -11.65 -9.13 -16.56
N VAL A 281 -11.85 -9.71 -17.75
CA VAL A 281 -12.78 -10.85 -17.92
C VAL A 281 -12.32 -12.05 -17.10
N ARG A 282 -11.03 -12.40 -17.14
CA ARG A 282 -10.49 -13.53 -16.37
C ARG A 282 -10.59 -13.34 -14.87
N ALA A 283 -10.34 -12.13 -14.37
CA ALA A 283 -10.49 -11.81 -12.96
C ALA A 283 -11.95 -11.97 -12.49
N LEU A 284 -12.93 -11.50 -13.28
CA LEU A 284 -14.35 -11.70 -12.98
C LEU A 284 -14.72 -13.20 -12.97
N ILE A 285 -14.23 -13.98 -13.94
CA ILE A 285 -14.41 -15.44 -14.00
C ILE A 285 -13.79 -16.11 -12.76
N ALA A 286 -12.60 -15.69 -12.34
CA ALA A 286 -11.90 -16.25 -11.19
C ALA A 286 -12.60 -15.95 -9.86
N GLY A 287 -13.38 -14.86 -9.79
CA GLY A 287 -14.20 -14.51 -8.63
C GLY A 287 -13.98 -13.10 -8.08
N ALA A 288 -13.23 -12.23 -8.77
CA ALA A 288 -13.10 -10.82 -8.40
C ALA A 288 -14.43 -10.07 -8.63
N ASP A 289 -14.73 -9.09 -7.77
CA ASP A 289 -15.96 -8.30 -7.75
C ASP A 289 -15.74 -6.85 -8.21
N LEU A 290 -14.54 -6.30 -7.93
CA LEU A 290 -14.08 -4.99 -8.41
C LEU A 290 -12.73 -5.12 -9.13
N LEU A 291 -12.55 -4.32 -10.18
CA LEU A 291 -11.40 -4.33 -11.06
C LEU A 291 -10.68 -2.98 -10.95
N CYS A 292 -9.53 -2.95 -10.26
CA CYS A 292 -8.64 -1.80 -10.26
C CYS A 292 -7.86 -1.81 -11.58
N LEU A 293 -8.14 -0.85 -12.47
CA LEU A 293 -7.56 -0.91 -13.81
C LEU A 293 -6.12 -0.39 -13.87
N GLY A 294 -5.77 0.56 -12.99
CA GLY A 294 -4.43 1.15 -12.91
C GLY A 294 -4.40 2.68 -13.06
N PRO A 295 -3.24 3.31 -12.84
CA PRO A 295 -3.08 4.78 -12.87
C PRO A 295 -3.13 5.42 -14.26
N ARG A 296 -2.95 4.67 -15.35
CA ARG A 296 -2.74 5.25 -16.69
C ARG A 296 -3.92 5.06 -17.65
N GLU A 297 -5.10 4.82 -17.10
CA GLU A 297 -6.26 4.50 -17.92
C GLU A 297 -6.96 5.73 -18.51
N HIS A 298 -7.52 5.53 -19.69
CA HIS A 298 -8.27 6.52 -20.47
C HIS A 298 -9.64 5.96 -20.84
N ALA A 299 -10.50 6.83 -21.40
CA ALA A 299 -11.84 6.45 -21.85
C ALA A 299 -11.81 5.20 -22.75
N GLU A 300 -10.85 5.12 -23.66
CA GLU A 300 -10.68 3.98 -24.59
C GLU A 300 -10.43 2.65 -23.87
N THR A 301 -9.66 2.62 -22.78
CA THR A 301 -9.45 1.36 -22.02
C THR A 301 -10.73 0.92 -21.33
N VAL A 302 -11.51 1.87 -20.79
CA VAL A 302 -12.79 1.57 -20.14
C VAL A 302 -13.79 1.03 -21.17
N GLU A 303 -13.90 1.68 -22.33
CA GLU A 303 -14.74 1.23 -23.44
C GLU A 303 -14.35 -0.18 -23.92
N ALA A 304 -13.05 -0.43 -24.13
CA ALA A 304 -12.54 -1.73 -24.54
C ALA A 304 -12.80 -2.82 -23.49
N THR A 305 -12.68 -2.48 -22.20
CA THR A 305 -12.96 -3.40 -21.09
C THR A 305 -14.44 -3.75 -21.01
N LEU A 306 -15.33 -2.76 -21.14
CA LEU A 306 -16.78 -2.98 -21.18
C LEU A 306 -17.17 -3.86 -22.37
N ALA A 307 -16.59 -3.63 -23.55
CA ALA A 307 -16.83 -4.44 -24.74
C ALA A 307 -16.35 -5.89 -24.56
N ALA A 308 -15.19 -6.10 -23.94
CA ALA A 308 -14.68 -7.44 -23.67
C ALA A 308 -15.56 -8.22 -22.68
N ILE A 309 -16.08 -7.55 -21.64
CA ILE A 309 -17.02 -8.15 -20.68
C ILE A 309 -18.34 -8.50 -21.38
N ASP A 310 -18.89 -7.59 -22.19
CA ASP A 310 -20.12 -7.82 -22.95
C ASP A 310 -20.01 -9.04 -23.89
N GLU A 311 -18.93 -9.12 -24.66
CA GLU A 311 -18.68 -10.27 -25.54
C GLU A 311 -18.49 -11.58 -24.75
N ALA A 312 -17.76 -11.53 -23.63
CA ALA A 312 -17.58 -12.70 -22.78
C ALA A 312 -18.91 -13.22 -22.20
N VAL A 313 -19.84 -12.32 -21.86
CA VAL A 313 -21.18 -12.72 -21.40
C VAL A 313 -22.00 -13.31 -22.55
N ARG A 314 -22.02 -12.66 -23.72
CA ARG A 314 -22.79 -13.14 -24.88
C ARG A 314 -22.31 -14.49 -25.41
N THR A 315 -21.01 -14.75 -25.33
CA THR A 315 -20.42 -16.04 -25.72
C THR A 315 -20.53 -17.11 -24.64
N GLY A 316 -21.04 -16.77 -23.44
CA GLY A 316 -21.15 -17.68 -22.31
C GLY A 316 -19.84 -17.97 -21.59
N ARG A 317 -18.73 -17.30 -21.98
CA ARG A 317 -17.42 -17.42 -21.33
C ARG A 317 -17.42 -16.86 -19.91
N LEU A 318 -18.12 -15.75 -19.69
CA LEU A 318 -18.43 -15.19 -18.38
C LEU A 318 -19.92 -15.39 -18.10
N PRO A 319 -20.33 -16.25 -17.15
CA PRO A 319 -21.74 -16.39 -16.81
C PRO A 319 -22.34 -15.05 -16.34
N LEU A 320 -23.49 -14.65 -16.89
CA LEU A 320 -24.18 -13.43 -16.46
C LEU A 320 -24.42 -13.39 -14.94
N ALA A 321 -24.79 -14.53 -14.35
CA ALA A 321 -25.00 -14.66 -12.91
C ALA A 321 -23.72 -14.34 -12.10
N ARG A 322 -22.53 -14.64 -12.63
CA ARG A 322 -21.26 -14.30 -11.99
C ARG A 322 -21.05 -12.78 -11.99
N LEU A 323 -21.31 -12.12 -13.13
CA LEU A 323 -21.23 -10.66 -13.23
C LEU A 323 -22.27 -9.96 -12.34
N ALA A 324 -23.47 -10.51 -12.25
CA ALA A 324 -24.52 -10.02 -11.36
C ALA A 324 -24.15 -10.17 -9.87
N ASP A 325 -23.57 -11.30 -9.46
CA ASP A 325 -23.06 -11.49 -8.09
C ASP A 325 -21.96 -10.48 -7.73
N ALA A 326 -21.02 -10.23 -8.66
CA ALA A 326 -19.99 -9.21 -8.48
C ALA A 326 -20.63 -7.83 -8.22
N ALA A 327 -21.50 -7.38 -9.12
CA ALA A 327 -22.19 -6.09 -9.00
C ALA A 327 -23.08 -5.99 -7.75
N GLU A 328 -23.67 -7.11 -7.28
CA GLU A 328 -24.46 -7.13 -6.05
C GLU A 328 -23.57 -6.94 -4.81
N ARG A 329 -22.39 -7.58 -4.76
CA ARG A 329 -21.43 -7.36 -3.66
C ARG A 329 -20.94 -5.93 -3.59
N THR A 330 -20.71 -5.30 -4.75
CA THR A 330 -20.33 -3.89 -4.79
C THR A 330 -21.47 -2.99 -4.32
N ARG A 331 -22.71 -3.29 -4.71
CA ARG A 331 -23.90 -2.58 -4.19
C ARG A 331 -24.03 -2.70 -2.67
N LEU A 332 -23.87 -3.90 -2.11
CA LEU A 332 -23.93 -4.15 -0.65
C LEU A 332 -22.82 -3.40 0.11
N LEU A 333 -21.62 -3.29 -0.46
CA LEU A 333 -20.55 -2.47 0.13
C LEU A 333 -20.91 -0.99 0.16
N ARG A 334 -21.54 -0.48 -0.91
CA ARG A 334 -22.00 0.91 -0.99
C ARG A 334 -23.08 1.21 0.07
N GLU A 335 -24.01 0.28 0.26
CA GLU A 335 -25.01 0.38 1.34
C GLU A 335 -24.38 0.43 2.73
N TRP A 336 -23.34 -0.39 2.95
CA TRP A 336 -22.60 -0.35 4.21
C TRP A 336 -21.96 1.03 4.45
N LEU A 337 -21.37 1.65 3.42
CA LEU A 337 -20.75 2.98 3.53
C LEU A 337 -21.73 4.10 3.90
N ALA A 338 -22.99 4.00 3.46
CA ALA A 338 -24.00 5.05 3.71
C ALA A 338 -24.38 5.23 5.20
N GLY A 339 -24.09 4.25 6.06
CA GLY A 339 -24.53 4.23 7.46
C GLY A 339 -23.56 4.82 8.50
N HIS A 340 -22.44 5.41 8.09
CA HIS A 340 -21.34 5.75 9.02
C HIS A 340 -21.11 7.26 9.16
N SER A 341 -20.79 7.67 10.38
CA SER A 341 -20.36 9.05 10.69
C SER A 341 -18.82 9.11 10.74
N PRO A 342 -18.20 10.22 10.32
CA PRO A 342 -16.75 10.37 10.40
C PRO A 342 -16.24 10.26 11.85
N ALA A 343 -15.13 9.54 12.05
CA ALA A 343 -14.45 9.50 13.33
C ALA A 343 -13.64 10.79 13.58
N ALA A 344 -13.20 11.01 14.82
CA ALA A 344 -12.29 12.09 15.14
C ALA A 344 -10.84 11.76 14.75
N VAL A 345 -10.14 12.76 14.20
CA VAL A 345 -8.70 12.68 13.89
C VAL A 345 -7.88 12.80 15.18
N ASP A 346 -6.91 11.88 15.34
CA ASP A 346 -5.93 11.78 16.43
C ASP A 346 -4.49 11.78 15.86
N ARG A 347 -4.11 12.89 15.23
CA ARG A 347 -2.74 13.10 14.70
C ARG A 347 -1.63 12.86 15.73
N PRO A 348 -1.75 13.28 17.02
CA PRO A 348 -0.72 13.03 18.03
C PRO A 348 -0.35 11.55 18.21
N ALA A 349 -1.27 10.61 17.96
CA ALA A 349 -0.99 9.17 18.01
C ALA A 349 0.14 8.74 17.06
N GLY A 350 0.30 9.42 15.91
CA GLY A 350 1.37 9.11 14.96
C GLY A 350 2.76 9.33 15.56
N LEU A 351 3.00 10.50 16.16
CA LEU A 351 4.26 10.80 16.82
C LEU A 351 4.45 9.97 18.10
N GLU A 352 3.38 9.69 18.84
CA GLU A 352 3.41 8.75 19.98
C GLU A 352 3.95 7.38 19.55
N ALA A 353 3.39 6.80 18.49
CA ALA A 353 3.83 5.52 17.94
C ALA A 353 5.26 5.57 17.43
N ALA A 354 5.64 6.61 16.69
CA ALA A 354 7.00 6.75 16.18
C ALA A 354 8.03 6.78 17.33
N ARG A 355 7.80 7.58 18.39
CA ARG A 355 8.67 7.61 19.58
C ARG A 355 8.78 6.25 20.26
N ARG A 356 7.66 5.52 20.36
CA ARG A 356 7.62 4.18 20.95
C ARG A 356 8.28 3.12 20.05
N ALA A 357 8.32 3.33 18.73
CA ALA A 357 8.89 2.39 17.77
C ALA A 357 10.42 2.46 17.70
N VAL A 358 10.99 3.65 17.86
CA VAL A 358 12.45 3.83 17.74
C VAL A 358 13.20 2.92 18.71
N ARG A 359 14.25 2.27 18.23
CA ARG A 359 15.17 1.46 19.04
C ARG A 359 16.57 2.04 18.94
N VAL A 360 17.20 2.30 20.09
CA VAL A 360 18.57 2.80 20.18
C VAL A 360 19.45 1.71 20.78
N THR A 361 20.54 1.39 20.11
CA THR A 361 21.63 0.56 20.63
C THR A 361 22.84 1.46 20.86
N GLY A 362 23.44 1.39 22.05
CA GLY A 362 24.53 2.29 22.45
C GLY A 362 24.04 3.54 23.18
N ALA A 363 24.96 4.46 23.48
CA ALA A 363 24.66 5.72 24.16
C ALA A 363 24.86 6.89 23.20
N LEU A 364 23.82 7.70 23.01
CA LEU A 364 23.87 8.88 22.14
C LEU A 364 24.99 9.83 22.62
N PRO A 365 25.89 10.28 21.72
CA PRO A 365 26.97 11.17 22.10
C PRO A 365 26.44 12.57 22.44
N GLY A 366 27.06 13.21 23.43
CA GLY A 366 26.89 14.65 23.64
C GLY A 366 27.76 15.43 22.65
N TRP A 367 27.14 16.11 21.69
CA TRP A 367 27.87 16.95 20.73
C TRP A 367 27.98 18.40 21.21
N ASN A 368 29.13 19.02 20.95
CA ASN A 368 29.29 20.46 21.06
C ASN A 368 28.79 21.12 19.77
N GLY A 369 27.48 21.35 19.70
CA GLY A 369 26.80 21.90 18.51
C GLY A 369 26.16 20.83 17.63
N ALA A 370 25.51 21.27 16.54
CA ALA A 370 24.78 20.37 15.65
C ALA A 370 25.72 19.37 14.95
N PRO A 371 25.38 18.07 14.88
CA PRO A 371 26.14 17.11 14.07
C PRO A 371 26.01 17.44 12.59
N LEU A 372 26.92 16.93 11.75
CA LEU A 372 26.69 16.83 10.32
C LEU A 372 25.78 15.63 10.04
N ILE A 373 24.66 15.87 9.37
CA ILE A 373 23.77 14.83 8.88
C ILE A 373 24.16 14.47 7.44
N VAL A 374 24.34 13.18 7.18
CA VAL A 374 24.59 12.62 5.85
C VAL A 374 23.47 11.66 5.52
N GLU A 375 22.66 11.99 4.52
CA GLU A 375 21.56 11.13 4.06
C GLU A 375 22.01 10.40 2.80
N THR A 376 21.82 9.09 2.77
CA THR A 376 22.12 8.32 1.57
C THR A 376 21.00 8.41 0.56
N GLU A 377 21.33 8.52 -0.72
CA GLU A 377 20.34 8.52 -1.78
C GLU A 377 19.70 7.13 -1.94
N THR A 378 18.36 7.09 -1.87
CA THR A 378 17.56 5.92 -2.26
C THR A 378 16.36 6.34 -3.05
N THR A 379 16.13 5.68 -4.18
CA THR A 379 14.85 5.73 -4.87
C THR A 379 13.85 4.82 -4.17
N GLY A 380 12.67 5.34 -3.82
CA GLY A 380 11.55 4.52 -3.38
C GLY A 380 11.16 3.51 -4.46
N ASN A 381 10.56 2.38 -4.08
CA ASN A 381 9.95 1.47 -5.05
C ASN A 381 8.67 2.10 -5.64
N ILE A 382 8.16 1.50 -6.71
CA ILE A 382 6.97 1.98 -7.42
C ILE A 382 5.71 2.04 -6.54
N ALA A 383 5.59 1.16 -5.55
CA ALA A 383 4.48 1.16 -4.60
C ALA A 383 4.56 2.36 -3.61
N VAL A 384 5.75 2.81 -3.26
CA VAL A 384 5.96 3.98 -2.39
C VAL A 384 5.82 5.28 -3.18
N GLY A 385 6.45 5.37 -4.35
CA GLY A 385 6.55 6.61 -5.13
C GLY A 385 7.61 7.59 -4.56
N PRO A 386 7.61 8.86 -5.00
CA PRO A 386 8.60 9.86 -4.62
C PRO A 386 8.36 10.49 -3.23
N THR A 387 7.80 9.75 -2.27
CA THR A 387 7.52 10.27 -0.91
C THR A 387 8.81 10.79 -0.25
N PRO A 388 8.84 12.04 0.25
CA PRO A 388 10.03 12.62 0.87
C PRO A 388 10.30 11.96 2.21
N TRP A 389 11.58 11.81 2.54
CA TRP A 389 12.05 11.18 3.77
C TRP A 389 13.40 11.78 4.20
N GLY A 390 13.86 11.41 5.39
CA GLY A 390 15.11 11.88 5.97
C GLY A 390 14.92 12.91 7.08
N LEU A 391 16.03 13.40 7.62
CA LEU A 391 16.13 14.38 8.68
C LEU A 391 16.41 15.81 8.18
N HIS A 392 16.59 16.01 6.87
CA HIS A 392 16.83 17.33 6.27
C HIS A 392 15.84 18.43 6.67
N PRO A 393 14.55 18.17 7.03
CA PRO A 393 13.69 19.23 7.55
C PRO A 393 14.16 19.84 8.88
N TRP A 394 14.95 19.10 9.67
CA TRP A 394 15.57 19.55 10.93
C TRP A 394 17.08 19.83 10.80
N ALA A 395 17.68 19.50 9.65
CA ALA A 395 19.10 19.66 9.37
C ALA A 395 19.30 20.30 7.98
N PRO A 396 19.14 21.64 7.85
CA PRO A 396 19.21 22.32 6.56
C PRO A 396 20.60 22.26 5.90
N ASP A 397 21.64 21.91 6.65
CA ASP A 397 23.01 21.70 6.16
C ASP A 397 23.34 20.22 5.88
N ALA A 398 22.32 19.34 5.88
CA ALA A 398 22.46 17.92 5.54
C ALA A 398 23.07 17.71 4.16
N VAL A 399 23.83 16.62 4.02
CA VAL A 399 24.53 16.24 2.80
C VAL A 399 23.87 15.00 2.22
N GLN A 400 23.46 15.08 0.95
CA GLN A 400 23.06 13.89 0.19
C GLN A 400 24.30 13.15 -0.30
N ALA A 401 24.31 11.83 -0.17
CA ALA A 401 25.42 10.97 -0.54
C ALA A 401 24.95 9.79 -1.39
N ASP A 402 25.45 9.71 -2.61
CA ASP A 402 25.19 8.65 -3.59
C ASP A 402 25.99 7.35 -3.33
N GLY A 403 26.94 7.39 -2.40
CA GLY A 403 27.84 6.29 -2.10
C GLY A 403 28.97 6.08 -3.13
N ALA A 404 29.23 7.06 -4.00
CA ALA A 404 30.31 7.02 -4.98
C ALA A 404 31.71 7.14 -4.34
N ASP A 405 32.74 6.80 -5.11
CA ASP A 405 34.14 6.92 -4.67
C ASP A 405 34.50 8.35 -4.24
N GLY A 406 35.32 8.47 -3.19
CA GLY A 406 35.72 9.77 -2.63
C GLY A 406 34.66 10.45 -1.74
N THR A 407 33.45 9.88 -1.63
CA THR A 407 32.36 10.49 -0.84
C THR A 407 32.66 10.48 0.65
N ALA A 408 33.26 9.40 1.15
CA ALA A 408 33.63 9.29 2.56
C ALA A 408 34.63 10.39 2.98
N GLU A 409 35.66 10.65 2.17
CA GLU A 409 36.67 11.68 2.44
C GLU A 409 36.06 13.08 2.48
N ARG A 410 35.15 13.39 1.54
CA ARG A 410 34.44 14.68 1.51
C ARG A 410 33.56 14.87 2.74
N VAL A 411 32.84 13.82 3.15
CA VAL A 411 32.00 13.83 4.36
C VAL A 411 32.86 14.05 5.61
N LEU A 412 33.96 13.30 5.74
CA LEU A 412 34.86 13.38 6.89
C LEU A 412 35.52 14.76 7.02
N ASP A 413 35.89 15.37 5.89
CA ASP A 413 36.43 16.73 5.87
C ASP A 413 35.40 17.76 6.37
N ARG A 414 34.15 17.66 5.90
CA ARG A 414 33.05 18.54 6.32
C ARG A 414 32.61 18.30 7.77
N ALA A 415 32.80 17.10 8.30
CA ALA A 415 32.47 16.73 9.68
C ALA A 415 33.56 17.12 10.71
N LYS A 416 34.65 17.79 10.30
CA LYS A 416 35.72 18.22 11.22
C LYS A 416 35.16 19.12 12.33
N GLY A 417 35.42 18.71 13.58
CA GLY A 417 34.97 19.45 14.77
C GLY A 417 33.49 19.30 15.12
N ARG A 418 32.74 18.43 14.43
CA ARG A 418 31.31 18.17 14.67
C ARG A 418 31.05 16.67 14.91
N GLY A 419 29.88 16.38 15.50
CA GLY A 419 29.30 15.04 15.44
C GLY A 419 29.02 14.61 14.00
N LEU A 420 28.93 13.31 13.75
CA LEU A 420 28.57 12.76 12.45
C LEU A 420 27.44 11.76 12.60
N VAL A 421 26.38 11.96 11.82
CA VAL A 421 25.24 11.05 11.72
C VAL A 421 25.11 10.64 10.25
N ILE A 422 25.05 9.35 9.99
CA ILE A 422 24.67 8.81 8.69
C ILE A 422 23.26 8.23 8.76
N VAL A 423 22.39 8.67 7.86
CA VAL A 423 20.99 8.30 7.74
C VAL A 423 20.83 7.41 6.51
N LEU A 424 20.31 6.22 6.76
CA LEU A 424 20.17 5.12 5.83
C LEU A 424 18.69 4.79 5.62
N ARG A 425 18.41 4.07 4.55
CA ARG A 425 17.10 3.46 4.31
C ARG A 425 17.28 2.14 3.60
N ASP A 426 16.86 1.07 4.26
CA ASP A 426 16.95 -0.31 3.78
C ASP A 426 18.38 -0.68 3.33
N ALA A 427 19.39 -0.34 4.14
CA ALA A 427 20.79 -0.47 3.76
C ALA A 427 21.21 -1.91 3.39
N HIS A 428 20.49 -2.93 3.86
CA HIS A 428 20.69 -4.32 3.47
C HIS A 428 20.47 -4.56 1.97
N ARG A 429 19.72 -3.71 1.29
CA ARG A 429 19.49 -3.78 -0.17
C ARG A 429 20.46 -2.93 -0.99
N HIS A 430 21.15 -1.98 -0.36
CA HIS A 430 21.96 -0.97 -1.06
C HIS A 430 23.45 -1.10 -0.74
N ALA A 431 24.21 -1.76 -1.62
CA ALA A 431 25.64 -1.97 -1.43
C ALA A 431 26.44 -0.66 -1.28
N GLY A 432 26.07 0.40 -2.02
CA GLY A 432 26.70 1.73 -1.92
C GLY A 432 26.54 2.35 -0.53
N GLN A 433 25.35 2.27 0.08
CA GLN A 433 25.12 2.71 1.46
C GLN A 433 26.01 1.97 2.44
N ARG A 434 26.10 0.64 2.30
CA ARG A 434 26.93 -0.20 3.20
C ARG A 434 28.41 0.15 3.07
N ALA A 435 28.89 0.34 1.84
CA ALA A 435 30.28 0.70 1.57
C ALA A 435 30.63 2.06 2.20
N LEU A 436 29.82 3.09 1.94
CA LEU A 436 30.01 4.43 2.51
C LEU A 436 29.97 4.38 4.05
N THR A 437 28.95 3.75 4.62
CA THR A 437 28.80 3.63 6.08
C THR A 437 29.98 2.90 6.71
N THR A 438 30.46 1.82 6.09
CA THR A 438 31.63 1.07 6.57
C THR A 438 32.90 1.93 6.54
N ALA A 439 33.10 2.70 5.47
CA ALA A 439 34.24 3.62 5.35
C ALA A 439 34.20 4.72 6.44
N LEU A 440 33.02 5.32 6.66
CA LEU A 440 32.84 6.34 7.70
C LEU A 440 33.07 5.77 9.10
N LEU A 441 32.49 4.61 9.43
CA LEU A 441 32.69 3.96 10.73
C LEU A 441 34.14 3.53 10.98
N THR A 442 34.88 3.16 9.93
CA THR A 442 36.29 2.82 10.04
C THR A 442 37.14 4.05 10.41
N ALA A 443 36.84 5.20 9.82
CA ALA A 443 37.57 6.45 10.08
C ALA A 443 37.09 7.20 11.34
N ARG A 444 35.80 7.15 11.63
CA ARG A 444 35.10 7.80 12.74
C ARG A 444 34.16 6.80 13.42
N PRO A 445 34.68 5.94 14.33
CA PRO A 445 33.87 4.95 15.04
C PRO A 445 32.74 5.53 15.92
N ASP A 446 32.82 6.83 16.22
CA ASP A 446 31.80 7.63 16.92
C ASP A 446 30.61 8.05 16.02
N THR A 447 30.64 7.72 14.74
CA THR A 447 29.53 7.99 13.81
C THR A 447 28.26 7.29 14.29
N VAL A 448 27.18 8.07 14.41
CA VAL A 448 25.84 7.54 14.72
C VAL A 448 25.20 7.05 13.42
N VAL A 449 24.68 5.82 13.43
CA VAL A 449 23.96 5.25 12.29
C VAL A 449 22.46 5.33 12.58
N VAL A 450 21.69 5.91 11.67
CA VAL A 450 20.22 5.95 11.69
C VAL A 450 19.69 5.13 10.53
N GLU A 451 19.01 4.02 10.79
CA GLU A 451 18.32 3.20 9.78
C GLU A 451 16.83 3.53 9.78
N MET A 452 16.36 4.10 8.67
CA MET A 452 14.97 4.50 8.46
C MET A 452 14.12 3.47 7.71
N GLY A 453 14.71 2.34 7.30
CA GLY A 453 14.02 1.17 6.76
C GLY A 453 13.93 0.02 7.76
N LEU A 454 14.06 -1.20 7.28
CA LEU A 454 14.18 -2.39 8.13
C LEU A 454 15.62 -2.54 8.68
N PRO A 455 15.81 -2.76 9.99
CA PRO A 455 17.13 -2.85 10.60
C PRO A 455 17.78 -4.23 10.46
N VAL A 456 17.83 -4.74 9.22
CA VAL A 456 18.40 -6.04 8.83
C VAL A 456 19.94 -5.97 8.86
N TRP A 457 20.52 -4.99 8.16
CA TRP A 457 21.97 -4.78 8.18
C TRP A 457 22.37 -3.89 9.35
N ARG A 458 23.14 -4.46 10.28
CA ARG A 458 23.63 -3.78 11.49
C ARG A 458 25.16 -3.79 11.53
N PRO A 459 25.83 -2.73 11.05
CA PRO A 459 27.27 -2.62 11.17
C PRO A 459 27.67 -2.46 12.64
N ARG A 460 28.95 -2.74 12.95
CA ARG A 460 29.49 -2.39 14.27
C ARG A 460 29.64 -0.87 14.35
N SER A 461 28.76 -0.21 15.10
CA SER A 461 28.82 1.22 15.41
C SER A 461 28.69 1.44 16.92
N ALA A 462 29.16 2.60 17.40
CA ALA A 462 28.97 2.99 18.80
C ALA A 462 27.50 3.26 19.12
N VAL A 463 26.75 3.80 18.15
CA VAL A 463 25.32 4.04 18.24
C VAL A 463 24.63 3.59 16.95
N TYR A 464 23.51 2.88 17.11
CA TYR A 464 22.62 2.48 16.02
C TYR A 464 21.17 2.78 16.42
N LEU A 465 20.48 3.57 15.61
CA LEU A 465 19.10 3.97 15.79
C LEU A 465 18.26 3.38 14.66
N ALA A 466 17.23 2.60 14.98
CA ALA A 466 16.29 2.04 14.01
C ALA A 466 14.91 2.68 14.20
N THR A 467 14.34 3.26 13.13
CA THR A 467 13.02 3.90 13.19
C THR A 467 11.89 3.03 12.64
N TYR A 468 12.20 1.93 11.93
CA TYR A 468 11.24 1.02 11.31
C TYR A 468 10.29 1.71 10.31
N GLY A 469 10.80 2.66 9.53
CA GLY A 469 10.04 3.43 8.55
C GLY A 469 10.53 4.87 8.44
N ALA A 470 10.30 5.49 7.28
CA ALA A 470 10.86 6.79 6.94
C ALA A 470 9.81 7.92 6.89
N ALA A 471 8.65 7.71 7.51
CA ALA A 471 7.57 8.68 7.60
C ALA A 471 8.03 9.98 8.30
N ALA A 472 7.27 11.06 8.14
CA ALA A 472 7.56 12.33 8.81
C ALA A 472 7.56 12.18 10.35
N ALA A 473 6.66 11.36 10.90
CA ALA A 473 6.65 11.05 12.34
C ALA A 473 7.90 10.28 12.79
N ASN A 474 8.38 9.31 11.99
CA ASN A 474 9.60 8.57 12.29
C ASN A 474 10.84 9.48 12.25
N ALA A 475 10.91 10.35 11.24
CA ALA A 475 11.96 11.35 11.09
C ALA A 475 11.98 12.32 12.28
N GLN A 476 10.81 12.82 12.70
CA GLN A 476 10.70 13.68 13.86
C GLN A 476 11.17 12.99 15.15
N ALA A 477 10.75 11.74 15.39
CA ALA A 477 11.17 10.99 16.57
C ALA A 477 12.69 10.76 16.60
N ALA A 478 13.31 10.51 15.44
CA ALA A 478 14.77 10.42 15.34
C ALA A 478 15.45 11.79 15.55
N ALA A 479 14.92 12.87 15.00
CA ALA A 479 15.43 14.23 15.18
C ALA A 479 15.41 14.66 16.67
N GLU A 480 14.34 14.31 17.40
CA GLU A 480 14.22 14.53 18.86
C GLU A 480 15.32 13.81 19.64
N LEU A 481 15.61 12.55 19.30
CA LEU A 481 16.68 11.78 19.95
C LEU A 481 18.08 12.33 19.63
N LEU A 482 18.26 12.91 18.44
CA LEU A 482 19.53 13.50 18.01
C LEU A 482 19.68 14.97 18.46
N GLY A 483 18.69 15.55 19.15
CA GLY A 483 18.74 16.94 19.61
C GLY A 483 18.71 17.97 18.48
N LEU A 484 18.02 17.65 17.37
CA LEU A 484 17.90 18.55 16.21
C LEU A 484 16.68 19.48 16.28
N CYS A 485 15.79 19.29 17.26
CA CYS A 485 14.54 20.04 17.42
C CYS A 485 14.39 20.69 18.80
#